data_AF-A0A392PHZ0-F1
#
_entry.id   AF-A0A392PHZ0-F1
#
_cell.length_a   1.000
_cell.length_b   1.000
_cell.length_c   1.000
_cell.angle_alpha   90.00
_cell.angle_beta   90.00
_cell.angle_gamma   90.00
#
_symmetry.space_group_name_H-M   'P 1'
#
loop_
_entity.id
_entity.type
_entity.pdbx_description
1 polymer ?
#
loop_
_entity_poly.entity_id
_entity_poly.type
_entity_poly.pdbx_seq_one_letter_code
_entity_poly.pdbx_strand_id
1 'polypeptide(L)'
;MSSVGIIFKMTVDDRCFVEWKEQFVSQERGHRIVHYYFKDSAGESFLAVIGTERSVRHMCYVIAEEFLEICGLEIPPGFKWRSRREVVDWLTSMLSKQHLQEDRNGKLIFLSSNLIRCCNK
;
A
#
# COMPACT_ATOMS: atom_id res chain seq x y z
N MET A 1 -0.83 -5.35 -38.29
CA MET A 1 -1.81 -6.09 -37.46
C MET A 1 -0.98 -7.03 -36.61
N SER A 2 -0.72 -6.79 -35.33
CA SER A 2 -1.46 -6.12 -34.27
C SER A 2 -0.48 -5.28 -33.44
N SER A 3 -0.86 -4.02 -33.19
CA SER A 3 -0.27 -3.18 -32.16
C SER A 3 -0.77 -3.71 -30.81
N VAL A 4 0.10 -4.16 -29.90
CA VAL A 4 -0.27 -4.36 -28.50
C VAL A 4 0.91 -4.06 -27.59
N GLY A 5 0.78 -2.95 -26.87
CA GLY A 5 1.31 -2.78 -25.52
C GLY A 5 2.80 -2.46 -25.42
N ILE A 6 3.14 -1.19 -25.57
CA ILE A 6 4.32 -0.63 -24.90
C ILE A 6 4.15 -0.94 -23.41
N ILE A 7 4.95 -1.88 -22.89
CA ILE A 7 5.10 -2.10 -21.46
C ILE A 7 5.77 -0.83 -20.93
N PHE A 8 4.97 0.13 -20.49
CA PHE A 8 5.46 1.23 -19.68
C PHE A 8 5.96 0.65 -18.35
N LYS A 9 7.22 0.23 -18.33
CA LYS A 9 8.03 0.29 -17.11
C LYS A 9 8.17 1.77 -16.77
N MET A 10 7.12 2.38 -16.22
CA MET A 10 7.28 3.71 -15.62
C MET A 10 8.11 3.47 -14.37
N THR A 11 9.37 3.88 -14.47
CA THR A 11 10.31 4.00 -13.37
C THR A 11 9.66 4.79 -12.25
N VAL A 12 9.86 4.30 -11.02
CA VAL A 12 9.25 4.70 -9.75
C VAL A 12 9.44 6.19 -9.38
N ASP A 13 10.18 6.95 -10.17
CA ASP A 13 10.66 8.27 -9.77
C ASP A 13 9.63 9.41 -9.90
N ASP A 14 8.48 9.18 -10.57
CA ASP A 14 7.55 10.29 -10.91
C ASP A 14 6.07 9.97 -10.67
N ARG A 15 5.75 8.86 -10.00
CA ARG A 15 4.35 8.52 -9.67
C ARG A 15 3.98 9.08 -8.31
N CYS A 16 3.39 10.27 -8.31
CA CYS A 16 2.81 10.88 -7.12
C CYS A 16 1.39 10.34 -6.88
N PHE A 17 1.22 9.63 -5.77
CA PHE A 17 -0.08 9.25 -5.23
C PHE A 17 -0.73 10.45 -4.54
N VAL A 18 -1.99 10.72 -4.88
CA VAL A 18 -2.71 11.90 -4.41
C VAL A 18 -3.77 11.57 -3.37
N GLU A 19 -4.33 10.35 -3.41
CA GLU A 19 -5.32 9.89 -2.45
C GLU A 19 -5.24 8.38 -2.23
N TRP A 20 -5.85 7.91 -1.13
CA TRP A 20 -6.13 6.49 -0.92
C TRP A 20 -7.61 6.28 -0.63
N LYS A 21 -8.13 5.10 -0.98
CA LYS A 21 -9.53 4.72 -0.81
C LYS A 21 -9.68 3.34 -0.20
N GLU A 22 -10.62 3.20 0.72
CA GLU A 22 -11.05 1.92 1.28
C GLU A 22 -12.27 1.37 0.52
N GLN A 23 -12.25 0.08 0.19
CA GLN A 23 -13.34 -0.60 -0.50
C GLN A 23 -13.62 -1.98 0.11
N PHE A 24 -14.86 -2.22 0.52
CA PHE A 24 -15.30 -3.54 0.98
C PHE A 24 -15.63 -4.42 -0.22
N VAL A 25 -14.92 -5.55 -0.36
CA VAL A 25 -15.14 -6.55 -1.40
C VAL A 25 -16.13 -7.62 -0.92
N SER A 26 -15.98 -8.03 0.34
CA SER A 26 -16.92 -8.93 1.01
C SER A 26 -17.19 -8.43 2.43
N GLN A 27 -18.45 -8.44 2.84
CA GLN A 27 -18.89 -8.07 4.19
C GLN A 27 -19.46 -9.25 4.98
N GLU A 28 -19.42 -10.46 4.39
CA GLU A 28 -19.91 -11.67 5.03
C GLU A 28 -19.13 -11.97 6.32
N ARG A 29 -19.86 -12.27 7.40
CA ARG A 29 -19.26 -12.54 8.71
C ARG A 29 -18.41 -13.82 8.65
N GLY A 30 -17.13 -13.71 9.00
CA GLY A 30 -16.15 -14.78 8.89
C GLY A 30 -15.35 -14.75 7.58
N HIS A 31 -15.79 -13.98 6.59
CA HIS A 31 -15.20 -13.90 5.25
C HIS A 31 -15.11 -12.45 4.77
N ARG A 32 -14.94 -11.49 5.70
CA ARG A 32 -14.82 -10.09 5.33
C ARG A 32 -13.52 -9.83 4.58
N ILE A 33 -13.62 -9.10 3.47
CA ILE A 33 -12.49 -8.67 2.64
C ILE A 33 -12.62 -7.18 2.39
N VAL A 34 -11.56 -6.44 2.68
CA VAL A 34 -11.44 -5.00 2.46
C VAL A 34 -10.16 -4.73 1.68
N HIS A 35 -10.25 -3.96 0.62
CA HIS A 35 -9.13 -3.52 -0.18
C HIS A 35 -8.86 -2.04 0.06
N TYR A 36 -7.59 -1.68 0.07
CA TYR A 36 -7.14 -0.30 0.10
C TYR A 36 -6.40 0.00 -1.19
N TYR A 37 -6.82 1.05 -1.87
CA TYR A 37 -6.23 1.49 -3.13
C TYR A 37 -5.52 2.81 -2.92
N PHE A 38 -4.37 3.00 -3.58
CA PHE A 38 -3.86 4.33 -3.86
C PHE A 38 -4.32 4.79 -5.22
N LYS A 39 -4.48 6.10 -5.39
CA LYS A 39 -4.73 6.71 -6.69
C LYS A 39 -3.61 7.67 -7.01
N ASP A 40 -3.11 7.60 -8.24
CA ASP A 40 -2.09 8.51 -8.73
C ASP A 40 -2.69 9.82 -9.28
N SER A 41 -1.81 10.76 -9.63
CA SER A 41 -2.18 12.04 -10.25
C SER A 41 -2.81 11.88 -11.64
N ALA A 42 -2.58 10.75 -12.32
CA ALA A 42 -3.23 10.41 -13.59
C ALA A 42 -4.65 9.85 -13.41
N GLY A 43 -5.03 9.50 -12.17
CA GLY A 43 -6.32 8.96 -11.80
C GLY A 43 -6.40 7.42 -11.79
N GLU A 44 -5.29 6.73 -12.06
CA GLU A 44 -5.17 5.29 -12.00
C GLU A 44 -5.16 4.81 -10.54
N SER A 45 -5.81 3.67 -10.28
CA SER A 45 -5.94 3.11 -8.93
C SER A 45 -5.15 1.81 -8.79
N PHE A 46 -4.35 1.71 -7.73
CA PHE A 46 -3.45 0.59 -7.46
C PHE A 46 -3.83 -0.08 -6.14
N LEU A 47 -4.04 -1.40 -6.16
CA LEU A 47 -4.34 -2.16 -4.96
C LEU A 47 -3.10 -2.19 -4.06
N ALA A 48 -3.16 -1.53 -2.90
CA ALA A 48 -2.04 -1.38 -2.01
C ALA A 48 -2.06 -2.40 -0.87
N VAL A 49 -3.22 -2.58 -0.24
CA VAL A 49 -3.36 -3.45 0.94
C VAL A 49 -4.64 -4.27 0.84
N ILE A 50 -4.55 -5.53 1.23
CA ILE A 50 -5.67 -6.47 1.30
C ILE A 50 -5.87 -6.85 2.77
N GLY A 51 -7.01 -6.46 3.32
CA GLY A 51 -7.51 -6.88 4.62
C GLY A 51 -8.42 -8.09 4.48
N THR A 52 -8.10 -9.17 5.20
CA THR A 52 -8.91 -10.39 5.24
C THR A 52 -9.24 -10.80 6.66
N GLU A 53 -10.45 -11.29 6.88
CA GLU A 53 -10.84 -11.90 8.15
C GLU A 53 -10.25 -13.32 8.22
N ARG A 54 -9.32 -13.55 9.16
CA ARG A 54 -8.67 -14.85 9.39
C ARG A 54 -9.43 -15.71 10.39
N SER A 55 -10.17 -15.08 11.28
CA SER A 55 -11.06 -15.68 12.26
C SER A 55 -12.13 -14.66 12.60
N VAL A 56 -13.27 -15.09 13.15
CA VAL A 56 -14.36 -14.17 13.53
C VAL A 56 -13.81 -13.05 14.42
N ARG A 57 -13.90 -11.78 13.96
CA ARG A 57 -13.35 -10.55 14.58
C ARG A 57 -11.84 -10.30 14.44
N HIS A 58 -11.09 -11.20 13.80
CA HIS A 58 -9.66 -11.07 13.62
C HIS A 58 -9.33 -10.79 12.16
N MET A 59 -9.14 -9.52 11.85
CA MET A 59 -8.63 -9.07 10.56
C MET A 59 -7.10 -9.18 10.53
N CYS A 60 -6.55 -9.49 9.37
CA CYS A 60 -5.15 -9.28 9.05
C CYS A 60 -5.04 -8.51 7.74
N TYR A 61 -3.99 -7.70 7.61
CA TYR A 61 -3.77 -6.87 6.43
C TYR A 61 -2.39 -7.12 5.86
N VAL A 62 -2.33 -7.34 4.55
CA VAL A 62 -1.11 -7.61 3.79
C VAL A 62 -0.97 -6.59 2.67
N ILE A 63 0.26 -6.16 2.39
CA ILE A 63 0.55 -5.34 1.21
C ILE A 63 0.42 -6.24 -0.03
N ALA A 64 -0.19 -5.72 -1.09
CA ALA A 64 -0.25 -6.42 -2.37
C ALA A 64 1.15 -6.52 -3.00
N GLU A 65 1.50 -7.68 -3.52
CA GLU A 65 2.81 -7.95 -4.11
C GLU A 65 3.10 -7.01 -5.29
N GLU A 66 2.12 -6.83 -6.18
CA GLU A 66 2.20 -5.88 -7.30
C GLU A 66 2.52 -4.45 -6.84
N PHE A 67 2.00 -4.03 -5.68
CA PHE A 67 2.26 -2.70 -5.13
C PHE A 67 3.68 -2.56 -4.59
N LEU A 68 4.24 -3.64 -4.01
CA LEU A 68 5.64 -3.65 -3.57
C LEU A 68 6.58 -3.51 -4.76
N GLU A 69 6.29 -4.20 -5.87
CA GLU A 69 7.05 -4.08 -7.11
C GLU A 69 6.98 -2.67 -7.69
N ILE A 70 5.78 -2.06 -7.71
CA ILE A 70 5.59 -0.68 -8.20
C ILE A 70 6.35 0.33 -7.34
N CYS A 71 6.37 0.16 -6.02
CA CYS A 71 7.00 1.11 -5.12
C CYS A 71 8.48 0.79 -4.81
N GLY A 72 9.01 -0.34 -5.29
CA GLY A 72 10.34 -0.83 -4.94
C GLY A 72 10.52 -1.04 -3.43
N LEU A 73 9.45 -1.47 -2.73
CA LEU A 73 9.45 -1.63 -1.28
C LEU A 73 9.85 -3.05 -0.90
N GLU A 74 10.79 -3.15 0.05
CA GLU A 74 11.09 -4.40 0.72
C GLU A 74 10.46 -4.41 2.11
N ILE A 75 9.61 -5.40 2.38
CA ILE A 75 9.03 -5.64 3.70
C ILE A 75 9.58 -6.93 4.31
N PRO A 76 9.69 -7.01 5.64
CA PRO A 76 10.10 -8.25 6.30
C PRO A 76 9.19 -9.42 5.90
N PRO A 77 9.75 -10.63 5.75
CA PRO A 77 8.96 -11.81 5.41
C PRO A 77 7.90 -12.07 6.48
N GLY A 78 6.67 -12.34 6.05
CA GLY A 78 5.55 -12.59 6.95
C GLY A 78 5.00 -11.36 7.68
N PHE A 79 5.43 -10.15 7.31
CA PHE A 79 4.86 -8.91 7.84
C PHE A 79 3.37 -8.78 7.51
N LYS A 80 2.55 -8.54 8.54
CA LYS A 80 1.10 -8.33 8.42
C LYS A 80 0.66 -7.36 9.50
N TRP A 81 -0.21 -6.40 9.16
CA TRP A 81 -0.84 -5.57 10.19
C TRP A 81 -2.00 -6.33 10.83
N ARG A 82 -2.20 -6.08 12.13
CA ARG A 82 -3.30 -6.65 12.92
C ARG A 82 -4.46 -5.67 13.13
N SER A 83 -4.25 -4.39 12.85
CA SER A 83 -5.27 -3.35 13.02
C SER A 83 -5.44 -2.48 11.77
N ARG A 84 -6.69 -2.07 11.51
CA ARG A 84 -7.04 -1.09 10.48
C ARG A 84 -6.29 0.23 10.67
N ARG A 85 -6.08 0.63 11.92
CA ARG A 85 -5.40 1.88 12.25
C ARG A 85 -3.98 1.90 11.71
N GLU A 86 -3.20 0.83 11.91
CA GLU A 86 -1.83 0.75 11.38
C GLU A 86 -1.79 0.86 9.85
N VAL A 87 -2.78 0.26 9.16
CA VAL A 87 -2.92 0.39 7.71
C VAL A 87 -3.19 1.84 7.31
N VAL A 88 -4.16 2.50 7.95
CA VAL A 88 -4.52 3.90 7.65
C VAL A 88 -3.36 4.86 7.95
N ASP A 89 -2.66 4.65 9.07
CA ASP A 89 -1.50 5.43 9.46
C ASP A 89 -0.38 5.26 8.41
N TRP A 90 -0.13 4.04 7.94
CA TRP A 90 0.83 3.76 6.88
C TRP A 90 0.42 4.42 5.56
N LEU A 91 -0.83 4.27 5.12
CA LEU A 91 -1.34 4.85 3.87
C LEU A 91 -1.18 6.38 3.86
N THR A 92 -1.57 7.01 4.97
CA THR A 92 -1.46 8.48 5.13
C THR A 92 0.01 8.93 5.17
N SER A 93 0.89 8.14 5.80
CA SER A 93 2.32 8.43 5.80
C SER A 93 2.96 8.34 4.41
N MET A 94 2.47 7.45 3.54
CA MET A 94 2.96 7.33 2.16
C MET A 94 2.61 8.57 1.34
N LEU A 95 1.40 9.13 1.48
CA LEU A 95 1.04 10.40 0.84
C LEU A 95 1.88 11.57 1.37
N SER A 96 2.12 11.60 2.69
CA SER A 96 2.87 12.68 3.33
C SER A 96 4.37 12.69 2.96
N LYS A 97 4.97 11.51 2.77
CA LYS A 97 6.40 11.38 2.42
C LYS A 97 6.70 11.79 0.99
N GLN A 98 5.76 11.62 0.06
CA GLN A 98 5.95 12.04 -1.33
C GLN A 98 6.13 13.56 -1.44
N HIS A 99 5.36 14.31 -0.66
CA HIS A 99 5.51 15.77 -0.55
C HIS A 99 6.87 16.20 0.02
N LEU A 100 7.62 15.30 0.68
CA LEU A 100 8.97 15.59 1.19
C LEU A 100 10.09 15.15 0.23
N GLN A 101 9.79 14.32 -0.78
CA GLN A 101 10.77 13.85 -1.77
C GLN A 101 10.98 14.80 -2.95
N GLU A 102 10.08 15.76 -3.19
CA GLU A 102 10.23 16.76 -4.26
C GLU A 102 11.49 17.65 -4.10
N ASP A 103 12.13 17.67 -2.91
CA ASP A 103 13.23 18.60 -2.63
C ASP A 103 14.66 18.02 -2.66
N ARG A 104 14.91 16.70 -2.54
CA ARG A 104 16.30 16.18 -2.47
C ARG A 104 16.47 14.77 -3.04
N ASN A 105 17.08 14.74 -4.23
CA ASN A 105 17.92 13.70 -4.82
C ASN A 105 18.11 12.39 -4.00
N GLY A 106 17.49 11.31 -4.48
CA GLY A 106 18.08 9.97 -4.49
C GLY A 106 18.04 9.18 -3.17
N LYS A 107 17.26 8.08 -3.21
CA LYS A 107 17.20 6.94 -2.27
C LYS A 107 16.18 7.11 -1.14
N LEU A 108 15.01 6.49 -1.33
CA LEU A 108 14.02 6.26 -0.29
C LEU A 108 14.55 5.21 0.71
N ILE A 109 15.50 5.62 1.55
CA ILE A 109 15.86 4.84 2.73
C ILE A 109 14.71 4.95 3.73
N PHE A 110 13.94 3.88 3.91
CA PHE A 110 13.01 3.74 5.03
C PHE A 110 13.80 3.60 6.33
N LEU A 111 14.41 4.70 6.80
CA LEU A 111 14.85 4.82 8.18
C LEU A 111 13.61 4.93 9.07
N SER A 112 13.10 3.76 9.44
CA SER A 112 12.80 3.37 10.82
C SER A 112 12.61 4.52 11.82
N SER A 113 11.36 4.75 12.25
CA SER A 113 11.10 5.07 13.67
C SER A 113 9.68 4.71 14.14
N ASN A 114 8.67 4.74 13.26
CA ASN A 114 7.26 4.65 13.71
C ASN A 114 6.48 3.40 13.27
N LEU A 115 6.97 2.59 12.33
CA LEU A 115 6.18 1.45 11.79
C LEU A 115 6.30 0.14 12.60
N ILE A 116 7.28 0.03 13.52
CA ILE A 116 7.51 -1.22 14.27
C ILE A 116 6.79 -1.23 15.63
N ARG A 117 6.28 -0.08 16.10
CA ARG A 117 5.83 0.07 17.49
C ARG A 117 4.52 -0.66 17.85
N CYS A 118 3.79 -1.20 16.88
CA CYS A 118 2.50 -1.85 17.13
C CYS A 118 2.52 -3.39 17.05
N CYS A 119 3.64 -4.02 16.67
CA CYS A 119 3.68 -5.48 16.55
C CYS A 119 3.92 -6.24 17.85
N ASN A 120 4.26 -5.60 18.97
CA ASN A 120 4.48 -6.26 20.27
C ASN A 120 3.55 -5.75 21.38
N LYS A 121 2.25 -6.01 21.23
CA LYS A 121 1.35 -6.19 22.38
C LYS A 121 0.36 -7.32 22.11
#